data_AF-A0A3B9ZV89-F1
#
_entry.id   AF-A0A3B9ZV89-F1
#
_cell.length_a   1.000
_cell.length_b   1.000
_cell.length_c   1.000
_cell.angle_alpha   90.00
_cell.angle_beta   90.00
_cell.angle_gamma   90.00
#
_symmetry.space_group_name_H-M   'P 1'
#
loop_
_entity.id
_entity.type
_entity.pdbx_description
1 polymer ?
#
loop_
_entity_poly.entity_id
_entity_poly.type
_entity_poly.pdbx_seq_one_letter_code
_entity_poly.pdbx_strand_id
1 'polypeptide(L)'
;MMRQRLHLPRIIKIEKVEGFKIQCMFNNGDSRILDFEKIFSDWNVSEQDAEYKLLGLKEFKKVGLRNYTLSWPNIGFKIKNENGQIEKHPYEIGPDVLFQLSQPIDTNETKLGNIIKSARLKAGLTQDQLAMRSGTTRFYISRIENNKTDVEMATFRKIIEAGLGKQLILTIE
;
A
#
# COMPACT_ATOMS: atom_id res chain seq x y z
N MET A 1 10.29 -2.79 25.61
CA MET A 1 9.22 -2.81 24.59
C MET A 1 9.24 -1.45 23.90
N MET A 2 9.76 -1.37 22.67
CA MET A 2 9.89 -0.11 21.94
C MET A 2 8.53 0.19 21.30
N ARG A 3 7.87 1.27 21.73
CA ARG A 3 6.61 1.75 21.15
C ARG A 3 6.94 2.21 19.72
N GLN A 4 6.67 1.37 18.72
CA GLN A 4 6.74 1.81 17.32
C GLN A 4 5.85 3.05 17.22
N ARG A 5 6.45 4.21 16.89
CA ARG A 5 5.66 5.38 16.50
C ARG A 5 4.84 4.93 15.30
N LEU A 6 3.53 4.75 15.48
CA LEU A 6 2.59 4.53 14.38
C LEU A 6 2.67 5.78 13.50
N HIS A 7 3.50 5.71 12.46
CA HIS A 7 3.58 6.78 11.49
C HIS A 7 2.20 6.85 10.84
N LEU A 8 1.59 8.04 10.81
CA LEU A 8 0.29 8.20 10.19
C LEU A 8 0.36 7.65 8.75
N PRO A 9 -0.60 6.79 8.35
CA PRO A 9 -0.65 6.29 6.99
C PRO A 9 -0.82 7.47 6.05
N ARG A 10 -0.16 7.40 4.90
CA ARG A 10 -0.20 8.41 3.85
C ARG A 10 -0.40 7.72 2.53
N ILE A 11 -1.36 8.19 1.74
CA ILE A 11 -1.54 7.72 0.38
C ILE A 11 -0.51 8.44 -0.49
N ILE A 12 0.33 7.67 -1.18
CA ILE A 12 1.41 8.20 -2.02
C ILE A 12 1.09 8.10 -3.51
N LYS A 13 0.18 7.20 -3.90
CA LYS A 13 -0.23 7.03 -5.29
C LYS A 13 -1.63 6.45 -5.38
N ILE A 14 -2.43 6.96 -6.32
CA ILE A 14 -3.63 6.26 -6.81
C ILE A 14 -3.17 5.36 -7.96
N GLU A 15 -3.31 4.06 -7.81
CA GLU A 15 -2.83 3.07 -8.78
C GLU A 15 -3.90 2.74 -9.82
N LYS A 16 -5.16 2.64 -9.37
CA LYS A 16 -6.30 2.30 -10.24
C LYS A 16 -7.59 2.88 -9.67
N VAL A 17 -8.49 3.30 -10.56
CA VAL A 17 -9.88 3.66 -10.23
C VAL A 17 -10.79 2.86 -11.16
N GLU A 18 -11.63 1.99 -10.60
CA GLU A 18 -12.54 1.11 -11.35
C GLU A 18 -13.89 1.04 -10.66
N GLY A 19 -14.95 1.52 -11.31
CA GLY A 19 -16.24 1.70 -10.64
C GLY A 19 -16.08 2.62 -9.42
N PHE A 20 -16.58 2.17 -8.28
CA PHE A 20 -16.40 2.81 -6.96
C PHE A 20 -15.22 2.24 -6.16
N LYS A 21 -14.32 1.50 -6.82
CA LYS A 21 -13.13 0.95 -6.18
C LYS A 21 -11.93 1.80 -6.50
N ILE A 22 -11.16 2.13 -5.48
CA ILE A 22 -9.89 2.85 -5.61
C ILE A 22 -8.80 1.97 -5.05
N GLN A 23 -7.82 1.65 -5.89
CA GLN A 23 -6.58 1.04 -5.47
C GLN A 23 -5.55 2.16 -5.25
N CYS A 24 -4.91 2.15 -4.08
CA CYS A 24 -3.90 3.14 -3.75
C CYS A 24 -2.73 2.52 -2.99
N MET A 25 -1.55 3.11 -3.21
CA MET A 25 -0.32 2.76 -2.51
C MET A 25 -0.17 3.66 -1.29
N PHE A 26 0.11 3.06 -0.15
CA PHE A 26 0.43 3.75 1.10
C PHE A 26 1.95 3.89 1.28
N ASN A 27 2.37 4.82 2.13
CA ASN A 27 3.77 5.11 2.42
C ASN A 27 4.56 3.96 3.08
N ASN A 28 3.88 2.91 3.53
CA ASN A 28 4.51 1.67 3.98
C ASN A 28 4.81 0.70 2.82
N GLY A 29 4.47 1.07 1.58
CA GLY A 29 4.62 0.24 0.39
C GLY A 29 3.42 -0.64 0.09
N ASP A 30 2.40 -0.69 0.96
CA ASP A 30 1.22 -1.53 0.73
C ASP A 30 0.33 -0.92 -0.36
N SER A 31 0.03 -1.71 -1.38
CA SER A 31 -1.12 -1.48 -2.27
C SER A 31 -2.39 -2.00 -1.59
N ARG A 32 -3.40 -1.15 -1.45
CA ARG A 32 -4.66 -1.48 -0.79
C ARG A 32 -5.84 -1.05 -1.66
N ILE A 33 -6.95 -1.77 -1.54
CA ILE A 33 -8.20 -1.47 -2.24
C ILE A 33 -9.23 -0.89 -1.27
N LEU A 34 -9.87 0.19 -1.69
CA LEU A 34 -11.01 0.83 -1.05
C LEU A 34 -12.25 0.53 -1.88
N ASP A 35 -13.29 0.01 -1.23
CA ASP A 35 -14.58 -0.26 -1.86
C ASP A 35 -15.59 0.78 -1.39
N PHE A 36 -15.81 1.83 -2.19
CA PHE A 36 -16.67 2.94 -1.78
C PHE A 36 -18.16 2.63 -1.86
N GLU A 37 -18.59 1.59 -2.59
CA GLU A 37 -19.97 1.11 -2.48
C GLU A 37 -20.24 0.63 -1.07
N LYS A 38 -19.34 -0.18 -0.53
CA LYS A 38 -19.44 -0.65 0.86
C LYS A 38 -19.27 0.49 1.86
N ILE A 39 -18.25 1.34 1.69
CA ILE A 39 -17.97 2.43 2.64
C ILE A 39 -19.16 3.39 2.75
N PHE A 40 -19.73 3.84 1.62
CA PHE A 40 -20.87 4.75 1.65
C PHE A 40 -22.13 4.09 2.19
N SER A 41 -22.31 2.78 1.96
CA SER A 41 -23.37 2.01 2.59
C SER A 41 -23.20 1.95 4.12
N ASP A 42 -21.99 1.67 4.60
CA ASP A 42 -21.68 1.57 6.04
C ASP A 42 -21.83 2.93 6.75
N TRP A 43 -21.62 4.04 6.02
CA TRP A 43 -21.79 5.40 6.53
C TRP A 43 -23.25 5.89 6.53
N ASN A 44 -24.18 5.15 5.93
CA ASN A 44 -25.58 5.57 5.77
C ASN A 44 -25.72 6.98 5.15
N VAL A 45 -24.96 7.24 4.08
CA VAL A 45 -24.92 8.55 3.40
C VAL A 45 -26.31 8.99 2.96
N SER A 46 -26.70 10.21 3.35
CA SER A 46 -27.97 10.86 3.06
C SER A 46 -27.79 12.06 2.12
N GLU A 47 -28.87 12.60 1.57
CA GLU A 47 -28.82 13.75 0.63
C GLU A 47 -28.21 15.03 1.23
N GLN A 48 -28.16 15.13 2.56
CA GLN A 48 -27.58 16.26 3.27
C GLN A 48 -26.05 16.19 3.35
N ASP A 49 -25.47 15.01 3.10
CA ASP A 49 -24.04 14.74 3.23
C ASP A 49 -23.29 15.12 1.95
N ALA A 50 -22.03 15.54 2.08
CA ALA A 50 -21.21 15.88 0.92
C ALA A 50 -20.90 14.65 0.05
N GLU A 51 -20.81 13.50 0.72
CA GLU A 51 -20.62 12.15 0.21
C GLU A 51 -21.74 11.72 -0.73
N TYR A 52 -22.95 12.27 -0.60
CA TYR A 52 -24.06 11.93 -1.49
C TYR A 52 -23.72 12.19 -2.96
N LYS A 53 -22.97 13.26 -3.23
CA LYS A 53 -22.51 13.59 -4.59
C LYS A 53 -21.52 12.55 -5.13
N LEU A 54 -20.83 11.83 -4.24
CA LEU A 54 -19.90 10.75 -4.60
C LEU A 54 -20.62 9.44 -4.94
N LEU A 55 -21.92 9.31 -4.67
CA LEU A 55 -22.72 8.19 -5.20
C LEU A 55 -22.87 8.27 -6.73
N GLY A 56 -22.63 9.45 -7.32
CA GLY A 56 -22.55 9.62 -8.77
C GLY A 56 -21.17 9.23 -9.30
N LEU A 57 -21.09 8.13 -10.07
CA LEU A 57 -19.83 7.61 -10.61
C LEU A 57 -18.99 8.65 -11.37
N LYS A 58 -19.65 9.56 -12.11
CA LYS A 58 -18.99 10.64 -12.84
C LYS A 58 -18.26 11.63 -11.92
N GLU A 59 -18.83 11.92 -10.77
CA GLU A 59 -18.24 12.80 -9.76
C GLU A 59 -17.19 12.06 -8.94
N PHE A 60 -17.43 10.79 -8.62
CA PHE A 60 -16.49 9.92 -7.92
C PHE A 60 -15.17 9.75 -8.69
N LYS A 61 -15.21 9.54 -10.01
CA LYS A 61 -14.02 9.36 -10.85
C LYS A 61 -13.10 10.59 -10.93
N LYS A 62 -13.53 11.75 -10.40
CA LYS A 62 -12.69 12.96 -10.31
C LYS A 62 -11.78 12.97 -9.08
N VAL A 63 -11.68 11.84 -8.37
CA VAL A 63 -10.75 11.67 -7.25
C VAL A 63 -9.32 12.01 -7.68
N GLY A 64 -8.63 12.73 -6.81
CA GLY A 64 -7.23 13.07 -6.94
C GLY A 64 -6.49 12.89 -5.62
N LEU A 65 -5.17 13.02 -5.68
CA LEU A 65 -4.32 12.99 -4.50
C LEU A 65 -4.02 14.43 -4.06
N ARG A 66 -4.36 14.79 -2.83
CA ARG A 66 -4.00 16.06 -2.19
C ARG A 66 -3.67 15.80 -0.73
N ASN A 67 -2.65 16.47 -0.18
CA ASN A 67 -2.24 16.33 1.22
C ASN A 67 -2.00 14.87 1.68
N TYR A 68 -1.48 14.02 0.77
CA TYR A 68 -1.29 12.59 1.01
C TYR A 68 -2.58 11.81 1.30
N THR A 69 -3.72 12.27 0.78
CA THR A 69 -5.01 11.58 0.89
C THR A 69 -5.89 11.72 -0.35
N LEU A 70 -7.00 10.97 -0.39
CA LEU A 70 -7.99 11.07 -1.45
C LEU A 70 -8.81 12.35 -1.29
N SER A 71 -8.91 13.10 -2.39
CA SER A 71 -9.55 14.40 -2.47
C SER A 71 -10.45 14.45 -3.70
N TRP A 72 -11.60 15.11 -3.58
CA TRP A 72 -12.52 15.35 -4.69
C TRP A 72 -12.67 16.85 -4.94
N PRO A 73 -11.87 17.47 -5.84
CA PRO A 73 -11.88 18.92 -6.05
C PRO A 73 -13.22 19.52 -6.52
N ASN A 74 -14.05 18.67 -7.13
CA ASN A 74 -15.40 18.98 -7.60
C ASN A 74 -16.41 19.11 -6.45
N ILE A 75 -16.14 18.51 -5.30
CA ILE A 75 -16.98 18.57 -4.11
C ILE A 75 -16.20 19.37 -3.09
N GLY A 76 -16.70 20.54 -2.71
CA GLY A 76 -15.94 21.38 -1.80
C GLY A 76 -16.81 22.40 -1.11
N PHE A 77 -16.36 22.79 0.08
CA PHE A 77 -17.04 23.74 0.92
C PHE A 77 -16.39 25.12 0.76
N LYS A 78 -17.23 26.15 0.88
CA LYS A 78 -16.77 27.53 0.94
C LYS A 78 -16.56 27.87 2.41
N ILE A 79 -15.31 27.97 2.84
CA ILE A 79 -14.94 28.34 4.21
C ILE A 79 -14.53 29.81 4.19
N LYS A 80 -15.03 30.60 5.14
CA LYS A 80 -14.56 31.97 5.34
C LYS A 80 -13.35 31.93 6.26
N ASN A 81 -12.20 32.42 5.80
CA ASN A 81 -10.99 32.49 6.61
C ASN A 81 -11.05 33.67 7.59
N GLU A 82 -10.03 33.78 8.46
CA GLU A 82 -9.92 34.83 9.49
C GLU A 82 -9.90 36.25 8.89
N ASN A 83 -9.45 36.40 7.64
CA ASN A 83 -9.42 37.66 6.89
C ASN A 83 -10.74 37.96 6.17
N GLY A 84 -11.75 37.11 6.35
CA GLY A 84 -13.06 37.23 5.73
C GLY A 84 -13.13 36.84 4.25
N GLN A 85 -12.05 36.30 3.69
CA GLN A 85 -12.00 35.80 2.32
C GLN A 85 -12.63 34.40 2.26
N ILE A 86 -13.33 34.12 1.16
CA ILE A 86 -13.95 32.81 0.93
C ILE A 86 -12.93 31.92 0.23
N GLU A 87 -12.52 30.85 0.90
CA GLU A 87 -11.67 29.80 0.35
C GLU A 87 -12.50 28.56 0.00
N LYS A 88 -12.26 28.00 -1.18
CA LYS A 88 -12.84 26.72 -1.57
C LYS A 88 -11.91 25.59 -1.14
N HIS A 89 -12.39 24.76 -0.23
CA HIS A 89 -11.67 23.57 0.23
C HIS A 89 -12.31 22.32 -0.37
N PRO A 90 -11.54 21.44 -1.03
CA PRO A 90 -12.06 20.20 -1.57
C PRO A 90 -12.43 19.24 -0.44
N TYR A 91 -13.36 18.33 -0.72
CA TYR A 91 -13.72 17.25 0.17
C TYR A 91 -12.58 16.23 0.20
N GLU A 92 -12.09 15.92 1.39
CA GLU A 92 -10.98 15.01 1.65
C GLU A 92 -11.38 14.03 2.74
N ILE A 93 -10.98 12.77 2.58
CA ILE A 93 -11.17 11.74 3.61
C ILE A 93 -9.80 11.49 4.24
N GLY A 94 -9.71 11.46 5.57
CA GLY A 94 -8.44 11.25 6.27
C GLY A 94 -7.74 9.94 5.85
N PRO A 95 -6.42 9.92 5.68
CA PRO A 95 -5.71 8.72 5.23
C PRO A 95 -5.70 7.61 6.28
N ASP A 96 -5.90 7.94 7.56
CA ASP A 96 -6.10 7.00 8.66
C ASP A 96 -7.44 6.26 8.55
N VAL A 97 -8.52 6.99 8.25
CA VAL A 97 -9.84 6.41 7.99
C VAL A 97 -9.78 5.50 6.77
N LEU A 98 -9.18 5.98 5.68
CA LEU A 98 -9.01 5.19 4.45
C LEU A 98 -8.15 3.95 4.69
N PHE A 99 -7.09 4.04 5.49
CA PHE A 99 -6.27 2.88 5.81
C PHE A 99 -7.08 1.81 6.58
N GLN A 100 -7.90 2.22 7.55
CA GLN A 100 -8.75 1.30 8.32
C GLN A 100 -9.83 0.61 7.47
N LEU A 101 -10.43 1.33 6.53
CA LEU A 101 -11.51 0.82 5.68
C LEU A 101 -11.00 -0.01 4.48
N SER A 102 -9.75 0.20 4.08
CA SER A 102 -9.15 -0.50 2.95
C SER A 102 -8.75 -1.93 3.27
N GLN A 103 -8.68 -2.78 2.24
CA GLN A 103 -8.18 -4.15 2.32
C GLN A 103 -6.81 -4.25 1.63
N PRO A 104 -5.81 -4.94 2.22
CA PRO A 104 -4.54 -5.15 1.55
C PRO A 104 -4.72 -5.98 0.28
N ILE A 105 -4.08 -5.58 -0.81
CA ILE A 105 -3.97 -6.42 -1.99
C ILE A 105 -2.80 -7.36 -1.73
N ASP A 106 -3.11 -8.60 -1.34
CA ASP A 106 -2.09 -9.60 -1.10
C ASP A 106 -1.55 -10.11 -2.45
N THR A 107 -0.60 -9.38 -3.04
CA THR A 107 0.18 -9.91 -4.15
C THR A 107 1.22 -10.88 -3.58
N ASN A 108 0.80 -12.09 -3.22
CA ASN A 108 1.72 -13.12 -2.72
C ASN A 108 2.87 -13.43 -3.71
N GLU A 109 2.69 -13.12 -4.99
CA GLU A 109 3.69 -13.27 -6.05
C GLU A 109 4.83 -12.23 -5.99
N THR A 110 4.63 -11.09 -5.33
CA THR A 110 5.65 -10.00 -5.28
C THR A 110 6.54 -10.08 -4.05
N LYS A 111 6.19 -10.87 -3.03
CA LYS A 111 6.98 -10.95 -1.80
C LYS A 111 8.30 -11.66 -2.05
N LEU A 112 9.41 -10.96 -1.81
CA LEU A 112 10.79 -11.46 -1.97
C LEU A 112 11.02 -12.80 -1.26
N GLY A 113 10.39 -13.01 -0.10
CA GLY A 113 10.46 -14.27 0.64
C GLY A 113 9.93 -15.48 -0.14
N ASN A 114 8.81 -15.32 -0.86
CA ASN A 114 8.23 -16.39 -1.67
C ASN A 114 9.09 -16.68 -2.91
N ILE A 115 9.68 -15.65 -3.50
CA ILE A 115 10.62 -15.79 -4.63
C ILE A 115 11.86 -16.59 -4.18
N ILE A 116 12.46 -16.22 -3.04
CA ILE A 116 13.61 -16.94 -2.46
C ILE A 116 13.23 -18.39 -2.15
N LYS A 117 12.11 -18.62 -1.45
CA LYS A 117 11.65 -19.97 -1.09
C LYS A 117 11.45 -20.85 -2.31
N SER A 118 10.79 -20.32 -3.34
CA SER A 118 10.52 -21.04 -4.58
C SER A 118 11.81 -21.38 -5.32
N ALA A 119 12.73 -20.42 -5.46
CA ALA A 119 14.02 -20.65 -6.10
C ALA A 119 14.88 -21.65 -5.32
N ARG A 120 14.87 -21.58 -3.98
CA ARG A 120 15.56 -22.53 -3.10
C ARG A 120 15.06 -23.95 -3.27
N LEU A 121 13.74 -24.14 -3.27
CA LEU A 121 13.12 -25.46 -3.47
C LEU A 121 13.43 -26.02 -4.86
N LYS A 122 13.36 -25.19 -5.91
CA LYS A 122 13.76 -25.58 -7.28
C LYS A 122 15.24 -25.98 -7.37
N ALA A 123 16.10 -25.38 -6.56
CA ALA A 123 17.52 -25.72 -6.46
C ALA A 123 17.80 -26.94 -5.56
N GLY A 124 16.77 -27.56 -4.94
CA GLY A 124 16.93 -28.72 -4.05
C GLY A 124 17.63 -28.40 -2.73
N LEU A 125 17.65 -27.13 -2.30
CA LEU A 125 18.39 -26.68 -1.12
C LEU A 125 17.51 -26.63 0.13
N THR A 126 18.07 -27.00 1.27
CA THR A 126 17.51 -26.68 2.59
C THR A 126 17.75 -25.21 2.95
N GLN A 127 17.01 -24.69 3.93
CA GLN A 127 17.24 -23.32 4.43
C GLN A 127 18.65 -23.15 5.01
N ASP A 128 19.18 -24.19 5.68
CA ASP A 128 20.55 -24.19 6.21
C ASP A 128 21.60 -24.11 5.10
N GLN A 129 21.44 -24.90 4.02
CA GLN A 129 22.36 -24.87 2.89
C GLN A 129 22.34 -23.52 2.17
N LEU A 130 21.15 -22.94 1.95
CA LEU A 130 21.06 -21.60 1.36
C LEU A 130 21.71 -20.56 2.27
N ALA A 131 21.49 -20.66 3.58
CA ALA A 131 22.08 -19.74 4.55
C ALA A 131 23.61 -19.80 4.54
N MET A 132 24.18 -21.00 4.55
CA MET A 132 25.63 -21.21 4.49
C MET A 132 26.23 -20.62 3.21
N ARG A 133 25.62 -20.87 2.04
CA ARG A 133 26.11 -20.35 0.75
C ARG A 133 26.01 -18.83 0.62
N SER A 134 24.99 -18.23 1.23
CA SER A 134 24.75 -16.78 1.16
C SER A 134 25.38 -15.98 2.31
N GLY A 135 26.11 -16.65 3.22
CA GLY A 135 26.75 -16.01 4.36
C GLY A 135 25.75 -15.38 5.34
N THR A 136 24.65 -16.08 5.62
CA THR A 136 23.65 -15.67 6.61
C THR A 136 23.23 -16.85 7.50
N THR A 137 22.21 -16.68 8.33
CA THR A 137 21.73 -17.73 9.25
C THR A 137 20.45 -18.38 8.72
N ARG A 138 20.26 -19.67 9.02
CA ARG A 138 19.00 -20.39 8.71
C ARG A 138 17.78 -19.69 9.31
N PHE A 139 17.92 -19.18 10.54
CA PHE A 139 16.87 -18.41 11.20
C PHE A 139 16.48 -17.18 10.37
N TYR A 140 17.46 -16.43 9.85
CA TYR A 140 17.21 -15.26 9.01
C TYR A 140 16.56 -15.64 7.66
N ILE A 141 17.05 -16.67 6.97
CA ILE A 141 16.39 -17.21 5.75
C ILE A 141 14.94 -17.59 6.04
N SER A 142 14.69 -18.32 7.14
CA SER A 142 13.34 -18.72 7.52
C SER A 142 12.43 -17.52 7.79
N ARG A 143 12.93 -16.47 8.47
CA ARG A 143 12.14 -15.26 8.69
C ARG A 143 11.82 -14.54 7.38
N ILE A 144 12.76 -14.45 6.45
CA ILE A 144 12.52 -13.86 5.12
C ILE A 144 11.46 -14.65 4.37
N GLU A 145 11.61 -15.97 4.27
CA GLU A 145 10.68 -16.84 3.53
C GLU A 145 9.26 -16.86 4.11
N ASN A 146 9.09 -16.50 5.38
CA ASN A 146 7.79 -16.41 6.05
C ASN A 146 7.29 -14.97 6.22
N ASN A 147 7.89 -14.00 5.52
CA ASN A 147 7.54 -12.57 5.56
C ASN A 147 7.52 -12.00 7.00
N LYS A 148 8.43 -12.48 7.86
CA LYS A 148 8.61 -12.01 9.25
C LYS A 148 9.70 -10.95 9.40
N THR A 149 10.42 -10.65 8.32
CA THR A 149 11.43 -9.60 8.26
C THR A 149 11.58 -9.15 6.83
N ASP A 150 11.80 -7.85 6.64
CA ASP A 150 12.25 -7.32 5.37
C ASP A 150 13.71 -7.72 5.11
N VAL A 151 14.09 -7.74 3.84
CA VAL A 151 15.45 -8.06 3.39
C VAL A 151 16.06 -6.86 2.69
N GLU A 152 17.25 -6.45 3.13
CA GLU A 152 18.01 -5.40 2.48
C GLU A 152 18.50 -5.87 1.10
N MET A 153 18.59 -4.95 0.13
CA MET A 153 19.00 -5.27 -1.24
C MET A 153 20.37 -5.97 -1.32
N ALA A 154 21.34 -5.57 -0.48
CA ALA A 154 22.64 -6.22 -0.43
C ALA A 154 22.53 -7.68 0.01
N THR A 155 21.67 -7.98 0.99
CA THR A 155 21.43 -9.33 1.46
C THR A 155 20.62 -10.15 0.48
N PHE A 156 19.61 -9.55 -0.14
CA PHE A 156 18.85 -10.17 -1.22
C PHE A 156 19.79 -10.60 -2.37
N ARG A 157 20.67 -9.70 -2.81
CA ARG A 157 21.68 -9.99 -3.83
C ARG A 157 22.59 -11.15 -3.44
N LYS A 158 23.11 -11.21 -2.19
CA LYS A 158 23.91 -12.35 -1.71
C LYS A 158 23.13 -13.67 -1.77
N ILE A 159 21.86 -13.66 -1.40
CA ILE A 159 21.00 -14.85 -1.45
C ILE A 159 20.82 -15.34 -2.90
N ILE A 160 20.56 -14.43 -3.84
CA ILE A 160 20.35 -14.77 -5.24
C ILE A 160 21.67 -15.20 -5.93
N GLU A 161 22.71 -14.38 -5.85
CA GLU A 161 23.95 -14.57 -6.61
C GLU A 161 24.86 -15.63 -6.00
N ALA A 162 25.19 -15.53 -4.71
CA ALA A 162 26.07 -16.50 -4.04
C ALA A 162 25.30 -17.72 -3.52
N GLY A 163 24.11 -17.51 -2.97
CA GLY A 163 23.30 -18.58 -2.37
C GLY A 163 22.72 -19.56 -3.39
N LEU A 164 21.99 -19.00 -4.36
CA LEU A 164 21.25 -19.76 -5.38
C LEU A 164 22.03 -19.93 -6.69
N GLY A 165 23.14 -19.21 -6.89
CA GLY A 165 23.90 -19.23 -8.14
C GLY A 165 23.10 -18.68 -9.33
N LYS A 166 22.24 -17.68 -9.08
CA LYS A 166 21.39 -17.03 -10.10
C LYS A 166 21.83 -15.58 -10.32
N GLN A 167 21.29 -14.95 -11.35
CA GLN A 167 21.53 -13.53 -11.60
C GLN A 167 20.35 -12.70 -11.11
N LEU A 168 20.63 -11.63 -10.36
CA LEU A 168 19.63 -10.63 -10.01
C LEU A 168 19.57 -9.56 -11.12
N ILE A 169 18.41 -9.41 -11.75
CA ILE A 169 18.15 -8.35 -12.74
C ILE A 169 17.03 -7.49 -12.18
N LEU A 170 17.28 -6.18 -12.06
CA LEU A 170 16.29 -5.18 -11.63
C LEU A 170 16.06 -4.24 -12.81
N THR A 171 14.82 -4.18 -13.28
CA THR A 171 14.39 -3.24 -14.33
C THR A 171 13.37 -2.28 -13.72
N ILE A 172 13.48 -0.99 -14.05
CA ILE A 172 12.52 0.05 -13.67
C ILE A 172 11.96 0.60 -14.98
N GLU A 173 10.63 0.60 -15.12
CA GLU A 173 9.89 1.09 -16.30
C GLU A 173 8.97 2.26 -15.91
#